data_AF-W7EPI4-F1
#
_entry.id   AF-W7EPI4-F1
#
_cell.length_a   1.000
_cell.length_b   1.000
_cell.length_c   1.000
_cell.angle_alpha   90.00
_cell.angle_beta   90.00
_cell.angle_gamma   90.00
#
_symmetry.space_group_name_H-M   'P 1'
#
loop_
_entity.id
_entity.type
_entity.pdbx_description
1 polymer ?
#
loop_
_entity_poly.entity_id
_entity_poly.type
_entity_poly.pdbx_seq_one_letter_code
_entity_poly.pdbx_strand_id
1 'polypeptide(L)'
;MPPEPQGICAACKKPASDVCGGCKSDTYSVYYCGQVCQKNDRPNHKNACKDAQLEKALTRIAEIARQAYLNFRETTWDIPVVRIDQVPDDKTKSSSHFSNFPAHMATSQNVREAALVAMHCDEPQAHLHGLIKALTEGRMPVEIEELEVFLRLISQKVTISREGAGTNANWPNYRHAILRIRSEKTKTQWIIDITGAQYGIRRALWKWRDYENMHMAVVARVYELGYFKYLLDKASKIQGMDGLSYRVGMLAAGNLDQAITKWAVGHKKLAEIIGLDEEAYQVDKASLLESMDTAVRSFVAANNFNAQFREAKAYDRKYPGKSANEIIMIAKTYCE
;
A
#
# COMPACT_ATOMS: atom_id res chain seq x y z
N MET A 1 28.85 35.53 -0.11
CA MET A 1 27.55 36.23 0.01
C MET A 1 26.68 35.45 0.97
N PRO A 2 25.96 36.08 1.89
CA PRO A 2 24.94 35.40 2.68
C PRO A 2 23.85 34.85 1.74
N PRO A 3 23.24 33.70 2.05
CA PRO A 3 22.13 33.19 1.26
C PRO A 3 20.96 34.18 1.27
N GLU A 4 20.29 34.35 0.13
CA GLU A 4 19.08 35.16 0.06
C GLU A 4 18.02 34.63 1.02
N PRO A 5 17.26 35.50 1.70
CA PRO A 5 16.20 35.08 2.61
C PRO A 5 15.13 34.30 1.85
N GLN A 6 14.85 33.08 2.33
CA GLN A 6 13.91 32.15 1.70
C GLN A 6 12.52 32.18 2.36
N GLY A 7 12.35 32.96 3.44
CA GLY A 7 11.08 33.08 4.14
C GLY A 7 11.06 34.17 5.21
N ILE A 8 10.00 34.16 6.01
CA ILE A 8 9.77 35.10 7.12
C ILE A 8 9.91 34.36 8.45
N CYS A 9 10.66 34.94 9.38
CA CYS A 9 10.85 34.40 10.72
C CYS A 9 9.50 34.25 11.44
N ALA A 10 9.16 33.03 11.88
CA ALA A 10 7.89 32.76 12.55
C ALA A 10 7.71 33.58 13.84
N ALA A 11 8.82 33.83 14.57
CA ALA A 11 8.81 34.52 15.85
C ALA A 11 8.77 36.06 15.73
N CYS A 12 9.66 36.66 14.91
CA CYS A 12 9.85 38.12 14.88
C CYS A 12 9.46 38.79 13.55
N LYS A 13 8.98 38.01 12.58
CA LYS A 13 8.51 38.46 11.26
C LYS A 13 9.56 39.16 10.37
N LYS A 14 10.85 39.08 10.71
CA LYS A 14 11.97 39.55 9.87
C LYS A 14 12.34 38.51 8.80
N PRO A 15 13.04 38.90 7.71
CA PRO A 15 13.59 37.94 6.74
C PRO A 15 14.43 36.85 7.40
N ALA A 16 14.28 35.62 6.91
CA ALA A 16 14.88 34.43 7.49
C ALA A 16 15.34 33.45 6.40
N SER A 17 16.44 32.76 6.67
CA SER A 17 16.98 31.68 5.82
C SER A 17 17.11 30.35 6.58
N ASP A 18 17.20 30.38 7.92
CA ASP A 18 17.30 29.15 8.72
C ASP A 18 15.94 28.46 8.81
N VAL A 19 15.91 27.16 8.53
CA VAL A 19 14.69 26.33 8.60
C VAL A 19 14.77 25.41 9.81
N CYS A 20 13.65 25.14 10.47
CA CYS A 20 13.59 24.05 11.43
C CYS A 20 13.90 22.71 10.74
N GLY A 21 15.10 22.17 10.97
CA GLY A 21 15.51 20.88 10.42
C GLY A 21 14.60 19.72 10.82
N GLY A 22 13.83 19.86 11.90
CA GLY A 22 12.85 18.87 12.32
C GLY A 22 11.65 18.76 11.39
N CYS A 23 11.09 19.88 10.94
CA CYS A 23 9.85 19.88 10.15
C CYS A 23 10.06 20.20 8.67
N LYS A 24 11.31 20.39 8.22
CA LYS A 24 11.63 20.71 6.84
C LYS A 24 11.17 19.57 5.91
N SER A 25 10.23 19.90 5.03
CA SER A 25 9.80 19.11 3.89
C SER A 25 9.55 20.03 2.69
N ASP A 26 9.24 19.43 1.54
CA ASP A 26 8.92 20.16 0.31
C ASP A 26 7.61 20.97 0.42
N THR A 27 6.71 20.55 1.32
CA THR A 27 5.37 21.14 1.48
C THR A 27 5.21 21.97 2.75
N TYR A 28 6.13 21.84 3.71
CA TYR A 28 6.08 22.54 4.98
C TYR A 28 7.47 22.85 5.49
N SER A 29 7.72 24.11 5.81
CA SER A 29 8.96 24.58 6.42
C SER A 29 8.66 25.80 7.28
N VAL A 30 9.29 25.86 8.45
CA VAL A 30 9.19 27.04 9.34
C VAL A 30 10.55 27.71 9.42
N TYR A 31 10.58 28.99 9.06
CA TYR A 31 11.78 29.80 8.97
C TYR A 31 12.01 30.61 10.24
N TYR A 32 13.28 30.80 10.60
CA TYR A 32 13.73 31.60 11.73
C TYR A 32 14.95 32.44 11.32
N CYS A 33 15.11 33.63 11.89
CA CYS A 33 16.31 34.43 11.68
C CYS A 33 17.49 33.98 12.56
N GLY A 34 17.34 32.87 13.30
CA GLY A 34 18.35 32.30 14.19
C GLY A 34 17.76 31.50 15.34
N GLN A 35 18.63 30.79 16.06
CA GLN A 35 18.23 29.85 17.13
C GLN A 35 17.43 30.48 18.27
N VAL A 36 17.66 31.77 18.59
CA VAL A 36 16.92 32.47 19.65
C VAL A 36 15.43 32.55 19.29
N CYS A 37 15.10 32.95 18.06
CA CYS A 37 13.73 33.00 17.58
C CYS A 37 13.10 31.61 17.53
N GLN A 38 13.85 30.59 17.12
CA GLN A 38 13.38 29.21 17.12
C GLN A 38 13.05 28.70 18.53
N LYS A 39 13.90 28.99 19.52
CA LYS A 39 13.66 28.60 20.92
C LYS A 39 12.43 29.32 21.49
N ASN A 40 12.25 30.60 21.17
CA ASN A 40 11.11 31.39 21.63
C ASN A 40 9.78 30.91 21.04
N ASP A 41 9.76 30.51 19.76
CA ASP A 41 8.54 30.00 19.11
C ASP A 41 8.27 28.51 19.40
N ARG A 42 9.21 27.80 20.05
CA ARG A 42 9.10 26.37 20.34
C ARG A 42 7.77 25.97 20.99
N PRO A 43 7.19 26.70 21.97
CA PRO A 43 5.91 26.34 22.56
C PRO A 43 4.76 26.30 21.54
N ASN A 44 4.74 27.21 20.57
CA ASN A 44 3.70 27.29 19.54
C ASN A 44 3.96 26.28 18.41
N HIS A 45 5.23 26.12 18.03
CA HIS A 45 5.62 25.28 16.89
C HIS A 45 5.68 23.79 17.23
N LYS A 46 5.92 23.40 18.48
CA LYS A 46 6.25 22.01 18.88
C LYS A 46 5.27 20.95 18.38
N ASN A 47 3.97 21.21 18.40
CA ASN A 47 2.97 20.23 17.95
C ASN A 47 2.95 20.11 16.42
N ALA A 48 2.91 21.24 15.71
CA ALA A 48 2.98 21.25 14.25
C ALA A 48 4.28 20.62 13.73
N CYS A 49 5.40 20.86 14.42
CA CYS A 49 6.70 20.25 14.12
C CYS A 49 6.64 18.73 14.23
N LYS A 50 6.01 18.19 15.29
CA LYS A 50 5.85 16.74 15.48
C LYS A 50 4.95 16.11 14.42
N ASP A 51 3.86 16.77 14.05
CA ASP A 51 2.97 16.28 13.00
C ASP A 51 3.68 16.28 11.64
N ALA A 52 4.48 17.30 11.33
CA ALA A 52 5.29 17.33 10.11
C ALA A 52 6.36 16.23 10.08
N GLN A 53 7.03 15.95 11.21
CA GLN A 53 7.97 14.83 11.33
C GLN A 53 7.27 13.49 11.11
N LEU A 54 6.10 13.32 11.71
CA LEU A 54 5.30 12.12 11.56
C LEU A 54 4.82 11.96 10.11
N GLU A 55 4.30 13.02 9.48
CA GLU A 55 3.88 13.00 8.08
C GLU A 55 5.03 12.64 7.13
N LYS A 56 6.24 13.15 7.37
CA LYS A 56 7.44 12.75 6.63
C LYS A 56 7.73 11.25 6.77
N ALA A 57 7.71 10.74 8.00
CA ALA A 57 7.98 9.33 8.25
C ALA A 57 6.89 8.43 7.63
N LEU A 58 5.61 8.82 7.75
CA LEU A 58 4.48 8.12 7.13
C LEU A 58 4.54 8.16 5.60
N THR A 59 5.07 9.24 5.01
CA THR A 59 5.25 9.33 3.55
C THR A 59 6.21 8.25 3.08
N ARG A 60 7.33 8.10 3.80
CA ARG A 60 8.33 7.06 3.52
C ARG A 60 7.77 5.65 3.67
N ILE A 61 6.97 5.41 4.71
CA ILE A 61 6.27 4.13 4.90
C ILE A 61 5.32 3.86 3.72
N ALA A 62 4.53 4.85 3.33
CA ALA A 62 3.58 4.73 2.23
C ALA A 62 4.27 4.41 0.90
N GLU A 63 5.41 5.05 0.63
CA GLU A 63 6.22 4.78 -0.55
C GLU A 63 6.80 3.36 -0.57
N ILE A 64 7.42 2.93 0.54
CA ILE A 64 7.98 1.58 0.66
C ILE A 64 6.88 0.55 0.47
N ALA A 65 5.77 0.67 1.20
CA ALA A 65 4.66 -0.28 1.13
C ALA A 65 4.05 -0.35 -0.27
N ARG A 66 3.83 0.80 -0.92
CA ARG A 66 3.31 0.83 -2.28
C ARG A 66 4.26 0.20 -3.29
N GLN A 67 5.54 0.56 -3.26
CA GLN A 67 6.50 0.03 -4.21
C GLN A 67 6.74 -1.47 -4.00
N ALA A 68 6.83 -1.91 -2.73
CA ALA A 68 6.89 -3.33 -2.38
C ALA A 68 5.71 -4.11 -2.95
N TYR A 69 4.49 -3.59 -2.78
CA TYR A 69 3.29 -4.27 -3.26
C TYR A 69 3.21 -4.32 -4.79
N LEU A 70 3.59 -3.25 -5.48
CA LEU A 70 3.63 -3.23 -6.95
C LEU A 70 4.63 -4.26 -7.49
N ASN A 71 5.84 -4.35 -6.91
CA ASN A 71 6.83 -5.35 -7.29
C ASN A 71 6.34 -6.78 -7.00
N PHE A 72 5.71 -6.97 -5.84
CA PHE A 72 5.09 -8.24 -5.46
C PHE A 72 4.03 -8.65 -6.49
N ARG A 73 3.09 -7.77 -6.85
CA ARG A 73 1.99 -8.08 -7.79
C ARG A 73 2.48 -8.31 -9.21
N GLU A 74 3.49 -7.60 -9.67
CA GLU A 74 4.06 -7.83 -10.99
C GLU A 74 4.70 -9.22 -11.08
N THR A 75 5.38 -9.65 -10.02
CA THR A 75 6.04 -10.97 -9.97
C THR A 75 5.05 -12.11 -9.72
N THR A 76 4.00 -11.87 -8.95
CA THR A 76 2.97 -12.87 -8.59
C THR A 76 1.74 -12.81 -9.48
N TRP A 77 1.86 -12.24 -10.68
CA TRP A 77 0.72 -11.96 -11.55
C TRP A 77 -0.02 -13.25 -11.93
N ASP A 78 -1.30 -13.32 -11.56
CA ASP A 78 -2.15 -14.52 -11.67
C ASP A 78 -3.46 -14.28 -12.43
N ILE A 79 -3.67 -13.05 -12.92
CA ILE A 79 -4.87 -12.69 -13.68
C ILE A 79 -4.61 -12.82 -15.19
N PRO A 80 -5.32 -13.70 -15.91
CA PRO A 80 -5.32 -13.65 -17.36
C PRO A 80 -6.02 -12.35 -17.82
N VAL A 81 -5.25 -11.42 -18.36
CA VAL A 81 -5.77 -10.17 -18.90
C VAL A 81 -6.17 -10.41 -20.35
N VAL A 82 -7.47 -10.33 -20.64
CA VAL A 82 -7.98 -10.41 -22.00
C VAL A 82 -7.90 -9.04 -22.68
N ARG A 83 -8.16 -7.97 -21.91
CA ARG A 83 -8.20 -6.60 -22.40
C ARG A 83 -7.97 -5.60 -21.27
N ILE A 84 -7.06 -4.66 -21.50
CA ILE A 84 -7.07 -3.35 -20.84
C ILE A 84 -7.67 -2.42 -21.88
N ASP A 85 -8.79 -1.75 -21.62
CA ASP A 85 -9.47 -0.91 -22.61
C ASP A 85 -8.56 0.25 -23.09
N GLN A 86 -7.73 -0.04 -24.10
CA GLN A 86 -7.06 0.85 -25.08
C GLN A 86 -6.31 0.11 -26.24
N VAL A 87 -6.25 -1.24 -26.33
CA VAL A 87 -5.60 -2.00 -27.43
C VAL A 87 -6.31 -3.37 -27.67
N PRO A 88 -6.25 -4.00 -28.88
CA PRO A 88 -6.99 -5.24 -29.19
C PRO A 88 -6.55 -6.52 -28.47
N ASP A 89 -7.48 -7.48 -28.44
CA ASP A 89 -7.48 -8.83 -27.85
C ASP A 89 -6.17 -9.63 -28.06
N ASP A 90 -5.55 -10.09 -26.97
CA ASP A 90 -4.65 -11.24 -27.01
C ASP A 90 -5.10 -12.29 -25.98
N LYS A 91 -5.66 -13.40 -26.47
CA LYS A 91 -6.21 -14.48 -25.65
C LYS A 91 -5.10 -15.41 -25.20
N THR A 92 -4.37 -15.05 -24.15
CA THR A 92 -3.37 -15.94 -23.55
C THR A 92 -4.04 -16.97 -22.62
N LYS A 93 -4.10 -18.23 -23.06
CA LYS A 93 -4.45 -19.36 -22.17
C LYS A 93 -3.22 -19.71 -21.33
N SER A 94 -3.17 -19.26 -20.08
CA SER A 94 -2.12 -19.70 -19.15
C SER A 94 -2.38 -21.14 -18.67
N SER A 95 -1.37 -21.99 -18.79
CA SER A 95 -1.31 -23.34 -18.18
C SER A 95 -0.73 -23.34 -16.76
N SER A 96 -0.25 -22.17 -16.30
CA SER A 96 0.38 -21.94 -15.00
C SER A 96 -0.45 -21.01 -14.13
N HIS A 97 -0.32 -21.13 -12.81
CA HIS A 97 -0.94 -20.20 -11.85
C HIS A 97 -0.31 -18.81 -11.93
N PHE A 98 1.02 -18.72 -11.91
CA PHE A 98 1.73 -17.48 -12.20
C PHE A 98 1.92 -17.31 -13.70
N SER A 99 1.75 -16.07 -14.15
CA SER A 99 1.93 -15.63 -15.53
C SER A 99 2.75 -14.35 -15.53
N ASN A 100 3.36 -14.01 -16.65
CA ASN A 100 4.03 -12.71 -16.76
C ASN A 100 2.97 -11.61 -16.84
N PHE A 101 3.18 -10.51 -16.13
CA PHE A 101 2.38 -9.31 -16.32
C PHE A 101 2.47 -8.86 -17.79
N PRO A 102 1.35 -8.57 -18.48
CA PRO A 102 1.35 -8.20 -19.89
C PRO A 102 1.77 -6.73 -20.07
N ALA A 103 3.05 -6.44 -19.83
CA ALA A 103 3.59 -5.07 -19.83
C ALA A 103 3.32 -4.32 -21.15
N HIS A 104 3.30 -5.02 -22.28
CA HIS A 104 3.02 -4.45 -23.60
C HIS A 104 1.58 -3.90 -23.75
N MET A 105 0.64 -4.32 -22.89
CA MET A 105 -0.74 -3.80 -22.87
C MET A 105 -0.89 -2.52 -22.03
N ALA A 106 0.12 -2.17 -21.22
CA ALA A 106 0.08 -0.96 -20.40
C ALA A 106 0.62 0.25 -21.18
N THR A 107 -0.29 1.09 -21.70
CA THR A 107 0.06 2.27 -22.51
C THR A 107 0.82 3.37 -21.74
N SER A 108 0.85 3.27 -20.41
CA SER A 108 1.60 4.17 -19.53
C SER A 108 1.89 3.49 -18.20
N GLN A 109 2.85 4.05 -17.45
CA GLN A 109 3.07 3.67 -16.04
C GLN A 109 1.79 3.77 -15.21
N ASN A 110 0.94 4.74 -15.54
CA ASN A 110 -0.33 4.95 -14.86
C ASN A 110 -1.28 3.76 -15.02
N VAL A 111 -1.42 3.27 -16.25
CA VAL A 111 -2.23 2.10 -16.57
C VAL A 111 -1.62 0.84 -15.97
N ARG A 112 -0.29 0.69 -16.03
CA ARG A 112 0.43 -0.45 -15.42
C ARG A 112 0.11 -0.58 -13.94
N GLU A 113 0.31 0.47 -13.16
CA GLU A 113 0.06 0.44 -11.71
C GLU A 113 -1.41 0.17 -11.37
N ALA A 114 -2.33 0.75 -12.14
CA ALA A 114 -3.75 0.53 -11.94
C ALA A 114 -4.15 -0.93 -12.20
N ALA A 115 -3.62 -1.53 -13.25
CA ALA A 115 -3.84 -2.94 -13.58
C ALA A 115 -3.27 -3.85 -12.48
N LEU A 116 -2.06 -3.56 -11.99
CA LEU A 116 -1.38 -4.36 -10.96
C LEU A 116 -2.18 -4.48 -9.65
N VAL A 117 -2.95 -3.46 -9.30
CA VAL A 117 -3.66 -3.39 -8.00
C VAL A 117 -5.19 -3.45 -8.11
N ALA A 118 -5.71 -3.63 -9.33
CA ALA A 118 -7.14 -3.62 -9.57
C ALA A 118 -7.84 -4.76 -8.83
N MET A 119 -8.84 -4.41 -8.01
CA MET A 119 -9.63 -5.37 -7.22
C MET A 119 -8.83 -6.16 -6.16
N HIS A 120 -7.64 -5.68 -5.79
CA HIS A 120 -6.77 -6.29 -4.77
C HIS A 120 -6.44 -5.29 -3.66
N CYS A 121 -7.44 -4.52 -3.20
CA CYS A 121 -7.19 -3.43 -2.26
C CYS A 121 -6.89 -3.86 -0.84
N ASP A 122 -7.30 -5.07 -0.45
CA ASP A 122 -7.20 -5.73 0.86
C ASP A 122 -5.94 -6.59 1.02
N GLU A 123 -5.42 -7.11 -0.09
CA GLU A 123 -4.18 -7.89 -0.13
C GLU A 123 -2.95 -7.17 0.44
N PRO A 124 -2.65 -5.89 0.15
CA PRO A 124 -1.45 -5.24 0.66
C PRO A 124 -1.42 -5.15 2.19
N GLN A 125 -2.57 -4.91 2.83
CA GLN A 125 -2.69 -4.83 4.29
C GLN A 125 -2.41 -6.19 4.92
N ALA A 126 -2.80 -7.28 4.25
CA ALA A 126 -2.50 -8.64 4.66
C ALA A 126 -1.04 -9.03 4.40
N HIS A 127 -0.59 -8.91 3.15
CA HIS A 127 0.71 -9.37 2.67
C HIS A 127 1.87 -8.53 3.21
N LEU A 128 1.65 -7.24 3.47
CA LEU A 128 2.66 -6.34 4.02
C LEU A 128 2.43 -6.01 5.50
N HIS A 129 1.57 -6.75 6.20
CA HIS A 129 1.30 -6.53 7.62
C HIS A 129 2.59 -6.51 8.46
N GLY A 130 3.50 -7.47 8.24
CA GLY A 130 4.78 -7.55 8.94
C GLY A 130 5.66 -6.33 8.69
N LEU A 131 5.74 -5.90 7.42
CA LEU A 131 6.46 -4.70 7.00
C LEU A 131 5.91 -3.43 7.66
N ILE A 132 4.60 -3.21 7.58
CA ILE A 132 3.93 -2.02 8.14
C ILE A 132 4.13 -1.96 9.66
N LYS A 133 3.97 -3.10 10.35
CA LYS A 133 4.22 -3.19 11.79
C LYS A 133 5.68 -2.85 12.11
N ALA A 134 6.64 -3.46 11.44
CA ALA A 134 8.06 -3.26 11.70
C ALA A 134 8.55 -1.83 11.37
N LEU A 135 7.95 -1.16 10.38
CA LEU A 135 8.27 0.24 10.04
C LEU A 135 7.72 1.24 11.06
N THR A 136 6.62 0.91 11.75
CA THR A 136 5.96 1.81 12.71
C THR A 136 6.38 1.55 14.15
N GLU A 137 6.92 0.37 14.44
CA GLU A 137 7.26 -0.10 15.78
C GLU A 137 8.27 0.80 16.52
N GLY A 138 7.96 1.14 17.77
CA GLY A 138 8.87 1.78 18.72
C GLY A 138 9.25 3.25 18.44
N ARG A 139 8.83 3.83 17.31
CA ARG A 139 9.18 5.22 16.95
C ARG A 139 8.00 6.18 16.83
N MET A 140 6.79 5.68 16.54
CA MET A 140 5.65 6.55 16.26
C MET A 140 4.54 6.34 17.31
N PRO A 141 4.13 7.39 18.04
CA PRO A 141 2.96 7.33 18.92
C PRO A 141 1.69 7.47 18.06
N VAL A 142 1.33 6.39 17.37
CA VAL A 142 0.20 6.35 16.44
C VAL A 142 -0.68 5.13 16.67
N GLU A 143 -1.97 5.34 16.51
CA GLU A 143 -2.96 4.27 16.33
C GLU A 143 -3.07 3.96 14.83
N ILE A 144 -3.12 2.68 14.47
CA ILE A 144 -3.27 2.22 13.09
C ILE A 144 -4.52 1.35 12.99
N GLU A 145 -5.40 1.70 12.05
CA GLU A 145 -6.67 1.03 11.78
C GLU A 145 -6.73 0.65 10.29
N GLU A 146 -7.36 -0.48 9.99
CA GLU A 146 -7.70 -0.89 8.63
C GLU A 146 -9.12 -0.43 8.31
N LEU A 147 -9.34 0.24 7.19
CA LEU A 147 -10.64 0.80 6.81
C LEU A 147 -11.12 0.19 5.51
N GLU A 148 -12.43 -0.01 5.41
CA GLU A 148 -13.12 -0.08 4.12
C GLU A 148 -13.83 1.25 3.87
N VAL A 149 -13.67 1.82 2.67
CA VAL A 149 -14.32 3.05 2.25
C VAL A 149 -15.04 2.87 0.92
N PHE A 150 -16.08 3.67 0.70
CA PHE A 150 -16.64 3.92 -0.62
C PHE A 150 -16.04 5.21 -1.19
N LEU A 151 -15.55 5.16 -2.42
CA LEU A 151 -15.07 6.34 -3.14
C LEU A 151 -16.14 6.78 -4.13
N ARG A 152 -16.72 7.98 -3.92
CA ARG A 152 -17.81 8.48 -4.77
C ARG A 152 -17.31 9.36 -5.91
N LEU A 153 -16.10 9.90 -5.81
CA LEU A 153 -15.46 10.69 -6.86
C LEU A 153 -14.08 10.13 -7.17
N ILE A 154 -13.91 9.63 -8.39
CA ILE A 154 -12.67 8.99 -8.87
C ILE A 154 -12.35 9.49 -10.28
N SER A 155 -11.07 9.47 -10.64
CA SER A 155 -10.61 9.87 -11.98
C SER A 155 -10.41 8.69 -12.93
N GLN A 156 -10.49 7.46 -12.42
CA GLN A 156 -10.20 6.27 -13.21
C GLN A 156 -11.03 5.07 -12.78
N LYS A 157 -11.70 4.41 -13.73
CA LYS A 157 -12.40 3.14 -13.53
C LYS A 157 -11.58 2.01 -14.16
N VAL A 158 -11.41 0.92 -13.44
CA VAL A 158 -10.82 -0.33 -13.96
C VAL A 158 -11.89 -1.40 -14.03
N THR A 159 -11.94 -2.09 -15.16
CA THR A 159 -12.89 -3.17 -15.43
C THR A 159 -12.11 -4.41 -15.84
N ILE A 160 -12.35 -5.53 -15.18
CA ILE A 160 -11.74 -6.82 -15.50
C ILE A 160 -12.87 -7.75 -15.97
N SER A 161 -12.76 -8.23 -17.21
CA SER A 161 -13.68 -9.23 -17.76
C SER A 161 -13.00 -10.60 -17.75
N ARG A 162 -13.65 -11.59 -17.14
CA ARG A 162 -13.17 -12.97 -17.09
C ARG A 162 -14.12 -13.86 -17.88
N GLU A 163 -13.56 -14.68 -18.77
CA GLU A 163 -14.34 -15.64 -19.55
C GLU A 163 -15.15 -16.55 -18.62
N GLY A 164 -16.48 -16.55 -18.76
CA GLY A 164 -17.39 -17.37 -17.94
C GLY A 164 -17.69 -16.85 -16.52
N ALA A 165 -17.02 -15.80 -16.05
CA ALA A 165 -17.22 -15.24 -14.70
C ALA A 165 -17.76 -13.80 -14.69
N GLY A 166 -18.08 -13.27 -15.88
CA GLY A 166 -18.63 -11.93 -16.04
C GLY A 166 -17.59 -10.82 -15.93
N THR A 167 -18.08 -9.61 -15.65
CA THR A 167 -17.28 -8.39 -15.61
C THR A 167 -17.35 -7.78 -14.23
N ASN A 168 -16.18 -7.56 -13.63
CA ASN A 168 -16.03 -6.86 -12.37
C ASN A 168 -15.44 -5.47 -12.61
N ALA A 169 -15.90 -4.49 -11.83
CA ALA A 169 -15.36 -3.15 -11.86
C ALA A 169 -15.13 -2.63 -10.44
N ASN A 170 -14.10 -1.81 -10.27
CA ASN A 170 -13.78 -1.18 -8.99
C ASN A 170 -14.76 -0.05 -8.61
N TRP A 171 -15.73 0.33 -9.45
CA TRP A 171 -16.65 1.43 -9.17
C TRP A 171 -18.01 1.20 -9.85
N PRO A 172 -19.16 1.62 -9.25
CA PRO A 172 -19.33 2.49 -8.06
C PRO A 172 -19.41 1.80 -6.70
N ASN A 173 -19.61 0.48 -6.67
CA ASN A 173 -20.03 -0.21 -5.46
C ASN A 173 -18.92 -1.04 -4.79
N TYR A 174 -17.67 -0.89 -5.23
CA TYR A 174 -16.55 -1.62 -4.64
C TYR A 174 -16.10 -0.94 -3.36
N ARG A 175 -15.89 -1.74 -2.31
CA ARG A 175 -15.30 -1.26 -1.06
C ARG A 175 -13.79 -1.26 -1.22
N HIS A 176 -13.18 -0.10 -1.02
CA HIS A 176 -11.73 0.09 -1.10
C HIS A 176 -11.12 -0.03 0.28
N ALA A 177 -10.06 -0.83 0.42
CA ALA A 177 -9.35 -0.99 1.68
C ALA A 177 -8.16 -0.01 1.75
N ILE A 178 -8.04 0.69 2.88
CA ILE A 178 -6.98 1.67 3.16
C ILE A 178 -6.51 1.55 4.62
N LEU A 179 -5.37 2.15 4.96
CA LEU A 179 -4.91 2.26 6.34
C LEU A 179 -5.18 3.67 6.85
N ARG A 180 -5.77 3.80 8.04
CA ARG A 180 -5.87 5.06 8.77
C ARG A 180 -4.84 5.09 9.89
N ILE A 181 -4.08 6.17 9.95
CA ILE A 181 -3.09 6.43 10.98
C ILE A 181 -3.51 7.66 11.74
N ARG A 182 -3.54 7.57 13.07
CA ARG A 182 -3.92 8.69 13.95
C ARG A 182 -2.81 8.98 14.94
N SER A 183 -2.36 10.23 14.98
CA SER A 183 -1.44 10.68 16.02
C SER A 183 -2.11 10.58 17.39
N GLU A 184 -1.50 9.86 18.33
CA GLU A 184 -2.03 9.76 19.69
C GLU A 184 -2.08 11.13 20.38
N LYS A 185 -1.17 12.03 20.00
CA LYS A 185 -0.97 13.33 20.65
C LYS A 185 -1.85 14.43 20.08
N THR A 186 -1.86 14.60 18.76
CA THR A 186 -2.55 15.70 18.08
C THR A 186 -3.90 15.28 17.51
N LYS A 187 -4.16 13.97 17.46
CA LYS A 187 -5.34 13.37 16.83
C LYS A 187 -5.45 13.67 15.33
N THR A 188 -4.40 14.25 14.72
CA THR A 188 -4.28 14.37 13.27
C THR A 188 -4.34 12.98 12.65
N GLN A 189 -5.06 12.88 11.53
CA GLN A 189 -5.31 11.62 10.83
C GLN A 189 -4.73 11.66 9.43
N TRP A 190 -4.08 10.57 9.04
CA TRP A 190 -3.58 10.31 7.71
C TRP A 190 -4.14 9.00 7.17
N ILE A 191 -4.16 8.89 5.84
CA ILE A 191 -4.46 7.67 5.10
C ILE A 191 -3.22 7.23 4.36
N ILE A 192 -2.92 5.94 4.45
CA ILE A 192 -2.04 5.27 3.49
C ILE A 192 -2.90 4.43 2.55
N ASP A 193 -2.89 4.81 1.28
CA ASP A 193 -3.61 4.15 0.19
C ASP A 193 -2.59 3.49 -0.75
N ILE A 194 -2.30 2.21 -0.48
CA ILE A 194 -1.32 1.42 -1.23
C ILE A 194 -1.80 1.14 -2.66
N THR A 195 -3.11 1.01 -2.85
CA THR A 195 -3.73 0.54 -4.10
C THR A 195 -4.58 1.60 -4.79
N GLY A 196 -4.48 2.87 -4.36
CA GLY A 196 -5.23 4.00 -4.90
C GLY A 196 -5.08 4.21 -6.41
N ALA A 197 -4.00 3.69 -7.01
CA ALA A 197 -3.78 3.70 -8.45
C ALA A 197 -4.94 3.08 -9.25
N GLN A 198 -5.70 2.12 -8.69
CA GLN A 198 -6.89 1.59 -9.36
C GLN A 198 -7.97 2.66 -9.60
N TYR A 199 -8.00 3.71 -8.77
CA TYR A 199 -8.94 4.84 -8.87
C TYR A 199 -8.32 6.10 -9.46
N GLY A 200 -7.08 6.03 -9.93
CA GLY A 200 -6.31 7.20 -10.37
C GLY A 200 -5.75 8.04 -9.22
N ILE A 201 -5.78 7.54 -7.98
CA ILE A 201 -5.21 8.19 -6.80
C ILE A 201 -3.73 7.83 -6.72
N ARG A 202 -2.86 8.77 -7.11
CA ARG A 202 -1.42 8.52 -7.28
C ARG A 202 -0.57 8.86 -6.07
N ARG A 203 -1.10 9.62 -5.11
CA ARG A 203 -0.38 9.89 -3.86
C ARG A 203 -0.72 8.79 -2.87
N ALA A 204 0.29 8.19 -2.24
CA ALA A 204 0.10 7.08 -1.30
C ALA A 204 -0.27 7.54 0.12
N LEU A 205 0.20 8.72 0.55
CA LEU A 205 -0.15 9.29 1.86
C LEU A 205 -1.04 10.52 1.70
N TRP A 206 -2.14 10.60 2.44
CA TRP A 206 -3.01 11.76 2.50
C TRP A 206 -3.31 12.18 3.93
N LYS A 207 -3.66 13.44 4.16
CA LYS A 207 -4.44 13.78 5.36
C LYS A 207 -5.87 13.29 5.15
N TRP A 208 -6.50 12.76 6.20
CA TRP A 208 -7.85 12.19 6.11
C TRP A 208 -8.86 13.17 5.49
N ARG A 209 -8.89 14.41 5.98
CA ARG A 209 -9.82 15.44 5.48
C ARG A 209 -9.62 15.75 3.99
N ASP A 210 -8.37 15.77 3.52
CA ASP A 210 -8.09 16.05 2.11
C ASP A 210 -8.55 14.90 1.22
N TYR A 211 -8.31 13.65 1.66
CA TYR A 211 -8.76 12.44 0.98
C TYR A 211 -10.29 12.34 0.94
N GLU A 212 -10.95 12.58 2.07
CA GLU A 212 -12.41 12.60 2.22
C GLU A 212 -13.04 13.62 1.28
N ASN A 213 -12.54 14.85 1.26
CA ASN A 213 -13.07 15.91 0.41
C ASN A 213 -12.81 15.65 -1.08
N MET A 214 -11.59 15.24 -1.45
CA MET A 214 -11.19 15.11 -2.85
C MET A 214 -11.83 13.89 -3.53
N HIS A 215 -12.05 12.81 -2.78
CA HIS A 215 -12.58 11.55 -3.32
C HIS A 215 -14.00 11.22 -2.85
N MET A 216 -14.61 12.12 -2.08
CA MET A 216 -15.90 11.91 -1.42
C MET A 216 -15.92 10.56 -0.69
N ALA A 217 -14.84 10.28 0.03
CA ALA A 217 -14.63 8.99 0.68
C ALA A 217 -15.57 8.84 1.86
N VAL A 218 -16.31 7.74 1.92
CA VAL A 218 -17.22 7.43 3.03
C VAL A 218 -16.73 6.16 3.72
N VAL A 219 -16.44 6.25 5.02
CA VAL A 219 -16.06 5.08 5.82
C VAL A 219 -17.23 4.11 5.89
N ALA A 220 -17.02 2.90 5.38
CA ALA A 220 -17.96 1.80 5.49
C ALA A 220 -17.71 0.99 6.75
N ARG A 221 -16.43 0.67 7.03
CA ARG A 221 -16.02 -0.13 8.19
C ARG A 221 -14.64 0.27 8.70
N VAL A 222 -14.40 -0.05 9.96
CA VAL A 222 -13.13 0.18 10.67
C VAL A 222 -12.78 -1.11 11.39
N TYR A 223 -11.53 -1.54 11.24
CA TYR A 223 -10.99 -2.74 11.85
C TYR A 223 -9.65 -2.44 12.52
N GLU A 224 -9.26 -3.31 13.44
CA GLU A 224 -7.92 -3.32 14.00
C GLU A 224 -6.89 -3.76 12.96
N LEU A 225 -5.65 -3.28 13.09
CA LEU A 225 -4.54 -3.68 12.23
C LEU A 225 -4.33 -5.21 12.29
N GLY A 226 -4.34 -5.87 11.13
CA GLY A 226 -4.21 -7.33 10.99
C GLY A 226 -5.52 -8.04 10.66
N TYR A 227 -6.65 -7.34 10.59
CA TYR A 227 -7.92 -7.91 10.17
C TYR A 227 -7.83 -8.54 8.77
N PHE A 228 -7.32 -7.82 7.76
CA PHE A 228 -7.18 -8.37 6.41
C PHE A 228 -6.21 -9.55 6.35
N LYS A 229 -5.13 -9.53 7.14
CA LYS A 229 -4.23 -10.69 7.26
C LYS A 229 -4.97 -11.93 7.76
N TYR A 230 -5.78 -11.77 8.80
CA TYR A 230 -6.61 -12.84 9.33
C TYR A 230 -7.63 -13.34 8.30
N LEU A 231 -8.32 -12.41 7.63
CA LEU A 231 -9.33 -12.72 6.62
C LEU A 231 -8.74 -13.56 5.48
N LEU A 232 -7.58 -13.15 4.95
CA LEU A 232 -6.91 -13.85 3.85
C LEU A 232 -6.33 -15.20 4.29
N ASP A 233 -5.83 -15.32 5.53
CA ASP A 233 -5.45 -16.63 6.09
C ASP A 233 -6.66 -17.59 6.11
N LYS A 234 -7.85 -17.12 6.49
CA LYS A 234 -9.06 -17.94 6.45
C LYS A 234 -9.47 -18.29 5.03
N ALA A 235 -9.46 -17.32 4.12
CA ALA A 235 -9.79 -17.53 2.71
C ALA A 235 -8.82 -18.52 2.04
N SER A 236 -7.54 -18.52 2.41
CA SER A 236 -6.52 -19.45 1.88
C SER A 236 -6.82 -20.93 2.13
N LYS A 237 -7.67 -21.23 3.13
CA LYS A 237 -8.03 -22.59 3.54
C LYS A 237 -9.22 -23.15 2.76
N ILE A 238 -9.92 -22.30 1.99
CA ILE A 238 -11.03 -22.71 1.13
C ILE A 238 -10.52 -23.57 -0.03
N GLN A 239 -11.32 -24.55 -0.44
CA GLN A 239 -11.06 -25.36 -1.65
C GLN A 239 -11.59 -24.65 -2.89
N GLY A 240 -10.97 -24.90 -4.04
CA GLY A 240 -11.31 -24.24 -5.30
C GLY A 240 -10.35 -23.12 -5.68
N MET A 241 -10.60 -22.48 -6.82
CA MET A 241 -9.69 -21.50 -7.40
C MET A 241 -9.50 -20.27 -6.52
N ASP A 242 -10.58 -19.74 -5.95
CA ASP A 242 -10.47 -18.52 -5.14
C ASP A 242 -9.63 -18.75 -3.87
N GLY A 243 -9.85 -19.88 -3.19
CA GLY A 243 -9.04 -20.26 -2.01
C GLY A 243 -7.58 -20.58 -2.37
N LEU A 244 -7.33 -21.17 -3.55
CA LEU A 244 -5.96 -21.39 -4.05
C LEU A 244 -5.22 -20.08 -4.30
N SER A 245 -5.85 -19.07 -4.94
CA SER A 245 -5.23 -17.77 -5.18
C SER A 245 -4.79 -17.10 -3.88
N TYR A 246 -5.65 -17.06 -2.85
CA TYR A 246 -5.26 -16.54 -1.54
C TYR A 246 -4.13 -17.35 -0.89
N ARG A 247 -4.15 -18.68 -1.02
CA ARG A 247 -3.10 -19.55 -0.47
C ARG A 247 -1.74 -19.29 -1.10
N VAL A 248 -1.69 -19.19 -2.42
CA VAL A 248 -0.44 -18.94 -3.12
C VAL A 248 0.08 -17.53 -2.81
N GLY A 249 -0.80 -16.52 -2.78
CA GLY A 249 -0.47 -15.16 -2.36
C GLY A 249 0.13 -15.12 -0.95
N MET A 250 -0.50 -15.80 0.02
CA MET A 250 -0.03 -15.88 1.40
C MET A 250 1.31 -16.62 1.54
N LEU A 251 1.56 -17.67 0.74
CA LEU A 251 2.86 -18.36 0.71
C LEU A 251 3.98 -17.45 0.16
N ALA A 252 3.69 -16.69 -0.90
CA ALA A 252 4.62 -15.71 -1.44
C ALA A 252 4.89 -14.59 -0.42
N ALA A 253 3.86 -14.07 0.24
CA ALA A 253 3.97 -13.08 1.29
C ALA A 253 4.80 -13.58 2.50
N GLY A 254 4.66 -14.86 2.87
CA GLY A 254 5.49 -15.48 3.90
C GLY A 254 6.98 -15.51 3.55
N ASN A 255 7.33 -15.70 2.27
CA ASN A 255 8.73 -15.61 1.80
C ASN A 255 9.24 -14.17 1.85
N LEU A 256 8.39 -13.21 1.51
CA LEU A 256 8.67 -11.78 1.65
C LEU A 256 8.92 -11.39 3.12
N ASP A 257 8.10 -11.87 4.07
CA ASP A 257 8.30 -11.63 5.51
C ASP A 257 9.65 -12.20 6.02
N GLN A 258 10.04 -13.38 5.54
CA GLN A 258 11.34 -13.98 5.87
C GLN A 258 12.49 -13.12 5.32
N ALA A 259 12.37 -12.62 4.10
CA ALA A 259 13.37 -11.76 3.47
C ALA A 259 13.53 -10.44 4.23
N ILE A 260 12.42 -9.81 4.62
CA ILE A 260 12.43 -8.60 5.45
C ILE A 260 13.13 -8.86 6.78
N THR A 261 12.79 -9.97 7.45
CA THR A 261 13.40 -10.34 8.74
C THR A 261 14.90 -10.54 8.59
N LYS A 262 15.33 -11.27 7.56
CA LYS A 262 16.75 -11.51 7.27
C LYS A 262 17.49 -10.22 6.96
N TRP A 263 16.91 -9.34 6.15
CA TRP A 263 17.47 -8.03 5.84
C TRP A 263 17.62 -7.19 7.11
N ALA A 264 16.60 -7.17 7.97
CA ALA A 264 16.62 -6.39 9.22
C ALA A 264 17.72 -6.85 10.20
N VAL A 265 17.95 -8.17 10.29
CA VAL A 265 19.00 -8.76 11.14
C VAL A 265 20.40 -8.43 10.61
N GLY A 266 20.57 -8.47 9.28
CA GLY A 266 21.87 -8.24 8.64
C GLY A 266 22.22 -6.77 8.40
N HIS A 267 21.23 -5.87 8.48
CA HIS A 267 21.40 -4.47 8.07
C HIS A 267 20.97 -3.49 9.17
N LYS A 268 19.66 -3.28 9.34
CA LYS A 268 19.12 -2.26 10.24
C LYS A 268 17.66 -2.54 10.58
N LYS A 269 17.19 -2.09 11.75
CA LYS A 269 15.77 -2.15 12.09
C LYS A 269 14.96 -1.29 11.12
N LEU A 270 13.80 -1.79 10.69
CA LEU A 270 12.96 -1.11 9.71
C LEU A 270 12.50 0.27 10.21
N ALA A 271 12.10 0.40 11.46
CA ALA A 271 11.75 1.69 12.05
C ALA A 271 12.90 2.73 11.96
N GLU A 272 14.16 2.28 11.83
CA GLU A 272 15.29 3.20 11.75
C GLU A 272 15.39 3.91 10.41
N ILE A 273 15.03 3.24 9.31
CA ILE A 273 15.23 3.72 7.94
C ILE A 273 14.40 4.98 7.65
N ILE A 274 13.20 5.08 8.21
CA ILE A 274 12.28 6.20 7.97
C ILE A 274 12.76 7.51 8.59
N GLY A 275 13.72 7.45 9.51
CA GLY A 275 14.31 8.61 10.18
C GLY A 275 15.66 9.05 9.62
N LEU A 276 16.19 8.37 8.59
CA LEU A 276 17.47 8.71 7.97
C LEU A 276 17.39 10.05 7.22
N ASP A 277 18.52 10.62 6.86
CA ASP A 277 18.55 11.66 5.81
C ASP A 277 18.07 11.09 4.46
N GLU A 278 17.92 11.95 3.46
CA GLU A 278 17.28 11.54 2.20
C GLU A 278 18.12 10.56 1.40
N GLU A 279 19.44 10.78 1.31
CA GLU A 279 20.34 9.92 0.55
C GLU A 279 20.40 8.52 1.19
N ALA A 280 20.63 8.45 2.50
CA ALA A 280 20.68 7.19 3.22
C ALA A 280 19.32 6.46 3.21
N TYR A 281 18.20 7.19 3.28
CA TYR A 281 16.87 6.61 3.15
C TYR A 281 16.68 5.94 1.78
N GLN A 282 17.06 6.59 0.68
CA GLN A 282 16.89 6.02 -0.66
C GLN A 282 17.76 4.77 -0.86
N VAL A 283 19.00 4.77 -0.36
CA VAL A 283 19.89 3.60 -0.41
C VAL A 283 19.29 2.41 0.36
N ASP A 284 18.86 2.62 1.59
CA ASP A 284 18.29 1.54 2.42
C ASP A 284 16.94 1.06 1.88
N LYS A 285 16.09 1.97 1.38
CA LYS A 285 14.83 1.63 0.70
C LYS A 285 15.09 0.74 -0.51
N ALA A 286 16.03 1.11 -1.38
CA ALA A 286 16.36 0.32 -2.56
C ALA A 286 16.88 -1.07 -2.18
N SER A 287 17.79 -1.16 -1.20
CA SER A 287 18.31 -2.44 -0.71
C SER A 287 17.22 -3.35 -0.13
N LEU A 288 16.31 -2.78 0.67
CA LEU A 288 15.18 -3.52 1.24
C LEU A 288 14.25 -4.04 0.14
N LEU A 289 13.85 -3.17 -0.80
CA LEU A 289 12.96 -3.54 -1.90
C LEU A 289 13.57 -4.60 -2.83
N GLU A 290 14.87 -4.53 -3.09
CA GLU A 290 15.59 -5.53 -3.89
C GLU A 290 15.61 -6.90 -3.19
N SER A 291 15.85 -6.91 -1.87
CA SER A 291 15.80 -8.14 -1.08
C SER A 291 14.42 -8.78 -1.10
N MET A 292 13.36 -7.96 -1.06
CA MET A 292 11.97 -8.44 -1.14
C MET A 292 11.65 -8.98 -2.53
N ASP A 293 12.00 -8.25 -3.58
CA ASP A 293 11.75 -8.64 -4.98
C ASP A 293 12.46 -9.96 -5.33
N THR A 294 13.75 -10.06 -4.96
CA THR A 294 14.55 -11.29 -5.17
C THR A 294 13.91 -12.51 -4.49
N ALA A 295 13.40 -12.35 -3.27
CA ALA A 295 12.77 -13.44 -2.54
C ALA A 295 11.47 -13.91 -3.21
N VAL A 296 10.63 -12.97 -3.65
CA VAL A 296 9.38 -13.30 -4.36
C VAL A 296 9.67 -13.95 -5.70
N ARG A 297 10.63 -13.44 -6.48
CA ARG A 297 11.05 -14.06 -7.76
C ARG A 297 11.56 -15.48 -7.57
N SER A 298 12.39 -15.68 -6.54
CA SER A 298 12.94 -16.99 -6.20
C SER A 298 11.83 -17.96 -5.78
N PHE A 299 10.84 -17.50 -5.00
CA PHE A 299 9.66 -18.29 -4.67
C PHE A 299 8.88 -18.69 -5.93
N VAL A 300 8.56 -17.74 -6.81
CA VAL A 300 7.83 -18.02 -8.07
C VAL A 300 8.59 -19.00 -8.95
N ALA A 301 9.91 -18.85 -9.09
CA ALA A 301 10.74 -19.72 -9.92
C ALA A 301 10.86 -21.15 -9.35
N ALA A 302 10.90 -21.29 -8.01
CA ALA A 302 11.09 -22.57 -7.34
C ALA A 302 9.78 -23.38 -7.17
N ASN A 303 8.61 -22.76 -7.33
CA ASN A 303 7.33 -23.40 -7.03
C ASN A 303 6.48 -23.62 -8.29
N ASN A 304 5.95 -24.84 -8.42
CA ASN A 304 5.04 -25.20 -9.50
C ASN A 304 3.67 -25.61 -8.93
N PHE A 305 2.68 -24.74 -9.10
CA PHE A 305 1.32 -24.95 -8.59
C PHE A 305 0.37 -25.64 -9.58
N ASN A 306 0.88 -26.20 -10.69
CA ASN A 306 0.02 -26.74 -11.76
C ASN A 306 -0.88 -27.89 -11.31
N ALA A 307 -0.42 -28.73 -10.38
CA ALA A 307 -1.22 -29.83 -9.85
C ALA A 307 -2.39 -29.28 -9.00
N GLN A 308 -2.09 -28.37 -8.07
CA GLN A 308 -3.06 -27.71 -7.20
C GLN A 308 -4.06 -26.88 -8.03
N PHE A 309 -3.59 -26.22 -9.09
CA PHE A 309 -4.45 -25.47 -10.01
C PHE A 309 -5.42 -26.38 -10.78
N ARG A 310 -4.97 -27.55 -11.26
CA ARG A 310 -5.86 -28.54 -11.88
C ARG A 310 -6.89 -29.09 -10.89
N GLU A 311 -6.46 -29.38 -9.66
CA GLU A 311 -7.35 -29.85 -8.59
C GLU A 311 -8.40 -28.80 -8.22
N ALA A 312 -7.99 -27.55 -8.03
CA ALA A 312 -8.88 -26.43 -7.75
C ALA A 312 -9.90 -26.20 -8.88
N LYS A 313 -9.46 -26.24 -10.15
CA LYS A 313 -10.38 -26.19 -11.30
C LYS A 313 -11.35 -27.37 -11.33
N ALA A 314 -10.90 -28.57 -11.00
CA ALA A 314 -11.77 -29.74 -10.94
C ALA A 314 -12.82 -29.61 -9.82
N TYR A 315 -12.41 -29.06 -8.67
CA TYR A 315 -13.32 -28.74 -7.58
C TYR A 315 -14.40 -27.74 -7.99
N ASP A 316 -14.03 -26.61 -8.59
CA ASP A 316 -15.02 -25.59 -8.99
C ASP A 316 -15.95 -26.07 -10.11
N ARG A 317 -15.48 -26.95 -11.01
CA ARG A 317 -16.36 -27.62 -11.99
C ARG A 317 -17.39 -28.53 -11.31
N LYS A 318 -16.98 -29.22 -10.24
CA LYS A 318 -17.86 -30.10 -9.46
C LYS A 318 -18.81 -29.30 -8.57
N TYR A 319 -18.39 -28.15 -8.06
CA TYR A 319 -19.15 -27.30 -7.15
C TYR A 319 -19.15 -25.82 -7.61
N PRO A 320 -19.86 -25.49 -8.71
CA PRO A 320 -19.84 -24.13 -9.25
C PRO A 320 -20.24 -23.07 -8.23
N GLY A 321 -19.39 -22.05 -8.05
CA GLY A 321 -19.63 -20.91 -7.16
C GLY A 321 -19.47 -21.19 -5.66
N LYS A 322 -19.16 -22.42 -5.25
CA LYS A 322 -19.04 -22.77 -3.82
C LYS A 322 -17.88 -22.04 -3.14
N SER A 323 -16.70 -22.01 -3.77
CA SER A 323 -15.51 -21.32 -3.27
C SER A 323 -15.75 -19.82 -3.05
N ALA A 324 -16.28 -19.13 -4.06
CA ALA A 324 -16.68 -17.73 -3.97
C ALA A 324 -17.70 -17.47 -2.83
N ASN A 325 -18.73 -18.32 -2.71
CA ASN A 325 -19.74 -18.19 -1.67
C ASN A 325 -19.15 -18.38 -0.26
N GLU A 326 -18.24 -19.34 -0.08
CA GLU A 326 -17.56 -19.55 1.20
C GLU A 326 -16.70 -18.33 1.60
N ILE A 327 -16.01 -17.70 0.64
CA ILE A 327 -15.27 -16.45 0.89
C ILE A 327 -16.21 -15.32 1.31
N ILE A 328 -17.34 -15.16 0.61
CA ILE A 328 -18.35 -14.16 0.97
C ILE A 328 -18.89 -14.42 2.38
N MET A 329 -19.11 -15.68 2.75
CA MET A 329 -19.58 -16.04 4.08
C MET A 329 -18.54 -15.73 5.16
N ILE A 330 -17.28 -16.05 4.93
CA ILE A 330 -16.16 -15.65 5.80
C ILE A 330 -16.17 -14.12 5.96
N ALA A 331 -16.13 -13.38 4.86
CA ALA A 331 -16.13 -11.92 4.90
C ALA A 331 -17.33 -11.35 5.65
N LYS A 332 -18.53 -11.91 5.52
CA LYS A 332 -19.72 -11.47 6.28
C LYS A 332 -19.60 -11.77 7.77
N THR A 333 -19.18 -12.98 8.13
CA THR A 333 -19.14 -13.47 9.52
C THR A 333 -18.19 -12.65 10.38
N TYR A 334 -17.10 -12.15 9.80
CA TYR A 334 -16.10 -11.37 10.53
C TYR A 334 -16.30 -9.86 10.46
N CYS A 335 -17.37 -9.41 9.81
CA CYS A 335 -17.75 -7.99 9.73
C CYS A 335 -18.88 -7.58 10.67
N GLU A 336 -19.43 -8.53 11.44
CA GLU A 336 -20.46 -8.32 12.47
C GLU A 336 -19.83 -8.36 13.86
#